data_AF-A0A1V6HCA5-F1
#
_entry.id   AF-A0A1V6HCA5-F1
#
_cell.length_a   1.000
_cell.length_b   1.000
_cell.length_c   1.000
_cell.angle_alpha   90.00
_cell.angle_beta   90.00
_cell.angle_gamma   90.00
#
_symmetry.space_group_name_H-M   'P 1'
#
loop_
_entity.id
_entity.type
_entity.pdbx_description
1 polymer ?
#
loop_
_entity_poly.entity_id
_entity_poly.type
_entity_poly.pdbx_seq_one_letter_code
_entity_poly.pdbx_strand_id
1 'polypeptide(L)'
;MPRPRGYLVMPGWPEIEARVAAHGLRCRRLTEPVEIDLERYRLGTPRFAERTFQGLTRVEAAATVERGRFRLPAGALWVPADQPDFEVAVQLFEPDAPDSLLRWGLLSRLFEQKEWIGGATLEDEAQRLLGDPAVAAAWEEALRNPEFAASRERRYLWWYQRTPYYDRERDVLPVYRLPGPPPAGWETTGSCLPAPSPAVTGASTSS
;
A
#
# COMPACT_ATOMS: atom_id res chain seq x y z
N MET A 1 18.99 0.68 -3.40
CA MET A 1 18.68 -0.07 -2.16
C MET A 1 19.06 -1.53 -2.33
N PRO A 2 19.39 -2.27 -1.26
CA PRO A 2 19.67 -3.71 -1.36
C PRO A 2 18.44 -4.49 -1.86
N ARG A 3 18.68 -5.60 -2.56
CA ARG A 3 17.62 -6.47 -3.08
C ARG A 3 16.83 -7.08 -1.92
N PRO A 4 15.48 -7.02 -1.92
CA PRO A 4 14.69 -7.63 -0.87
C PRO A 4 14.74 -9.15 -0.93
N ARG A 5 14.54 -9.81 0.20
CA ARG A 5 14.40 -11.27 0.33
C ARG A 5 12.99 -11.77 -0.01
N GLY A 6 12.09 -10.86 -0.32
CA GLY A 6 10.76 -11.10 -0.87
C GLY A 6 9.85 -9.93 -0.58
N TYR A 7 8.58 -10.10 -0.94
CA TYR A 7 7.54 -9.10 -0.75
C TYR A 7 6.37 -9.64 0.05
N LEU A 8 5.76 -8.79 0.87
CA LEU A 8 4.51 -9.03 1.56
C LEU A 8 3.45 -8.07 1.01
N VAL A 9 2.34 -8.59 0.49
CA VAL A 9 1.24 -7.79 -0.05
C VAL A 9 0.06 -7.83 0.91
N MET A 10 -0.51 -6.67 1.23
CA MET A 10 -1.74 -6.59 2.03
C MET A 10 -2.90 -7.29 1.30
N PRO A 11 -3.82 -7.94 2.04
CA PRO A 11 -5.02 -8.49 1.41
C PRO A 11 -5.91 -7.37 0.84
N GLY A 12 -6.83 -7.74 -0.06
CA GLY A 12 -7.78 -6.80 -0.65
C GLY A 12 -7.29 -6.08 -1.91
N TRP A 13 -6.18 -6.55 -2.49
CA TRP A 13 -5.60 -6.03 -3.73
C TRP A 13 -5.68 -7.08 -4.86
N PRO A 14 -6.89 -7.38 -5.38
CA PRO A 14 -7.08 -8.41 -6.40
C PRO A 14 -6.28 -8.13 -7.68
N GLU A 15 -6.01 -6.86 -8.01
CA GLU A 15 -5.19 -6.47 -9.15
C GLU A 15 -3.73 -6.97 -8.99
N ILE A 16 -3.21 -6.96 -7.76
CA ILE A 16 -1.87 -7.48 -7.46
C ILE A 16 -1.89 -9.01 -7.52
N GLU A 17 -2.85 -9.64 -6.86
CA GLU A 17 -2.98 -11.11 -6.82
C GLU A 17 -3.13 -11.69 -8.24
N ALA A 18 -3.95 -11.05 -9.09
CA ALA A 18 -4.13 -11.47 -10.48
C ALA A 18 -2.84 -11.38 -11.30
N ARG A 19 -2.00 -10.36 -11.06
CA ARG A 19 -0.71 -10.20 -11.77
C ARG A 19 0.32 -11.20 -11.30
N VAL A 20 0.39 -11.43 -9.99
CA VAL A 20 1.23 -12.50 -9.42
C VAL A 20 0.86 -13.85 -10.04
N ALA A 21 -0.44 -14.15 -10.11
CA ALA A 21 -0.94 -15.38 -10.72
C ALA A 21 -0.63 -15.47 -12.23
N ALA A 22 -0.91 -14.40 -12.98
CA ALA A 22 -0.71 -14.37 -14.43
C ALA A 22 0.76 -14.57 -14.85
N HIS A 23 1.69 -14.13 -14.00
CA HIS A 23 3.12 -14.30 -14.21
C HIS A 23 3.69 -15.59 -13.59
N GLY A 24 2.85 -16.45 -12.98
CA GLY A 24 3.29 -17.71 -12.37
C GLY A 24 4.21 -17.53 -11.17
N LEU A 25 4.21 -16.34 -10.55
CA LEU A 25 5.04 -16.06 -9.39
C LEU A 25 4.62 -16.95 -8.22
N ARG A 26 5.60 -17.65 -7.63
CA ARG A 26 5.37 -18.44 -6.42
C ARG A 26 5.02 -17.51 -5.29
N CYS A 27 3.93 -17.79 -4.60
CA CYS A 27 3.51 -17.07 -3.42
C CYS A 27 2.74 -17.95 -2.43
N ARG A 28 2.56 -17.43 -1.22
CA ARG A 28 1.85 -18.08 -0.11
C ARG A 28 0.95 -17.06 0.57
N ARG A 29 -0.23 -17.46 1.05
CA ARG A 29 -1.02 -16.61 1.95
C ARG A 29 -0.66 -16.91 3.41
N LEU A 30 -0.47 -15.86 4.20
CA LEU A 30 -0.29 -15.99 5.64
C LEU A 30 -1.57 -16.50 6.28
N THR A 31 -1.46 -17.50 7.17
CA THR A 31 -2.61 -18.08 7.87
C THR A 31 -2.92 -17.37 9.19
N GLU A 32 -1.96 -16.62 9.72
CA GLU A 32 -2.06 -15.87 10.96
C GLU A 32 -1.43 -14.47 10.79
N PRO A 33 -1.80 -13.49 11.62
CA PRO A 33 -1.14 -12.19 11.62
C PRO A 33 0.32 -12.30 12.04
N VAL A 34 1.17 -11.45 11.47
CA VAL A 34 2.62 -11.45 11.74
C VAL A 34 3.08 -10.03 12.00
N GLU A 35 4.07 -9.86 12.87
CA GLU A 35 4.65 -8.56 13.19
C GLU A 35 6.16 -8.61 13.01
N ILE A 36 6.67 -7.93 11.98
CA ILE A 36 8.03 -8.08 11.47
C ILE A 36 8.60 -6.76 10.94
N ASP A 37 9.92 -6.62 10.98
CA ASP A 37 10.63 -5.47 10.42
C ASP A 37 10.63 -5.51 8.90
N LEU A 38 10.05 -4.48 8.28
CA LEU A 38 9.91 -4.35 6.83
C LEU A 38 10.31 -2.95 6.38
N GLU A 39 10.40 -2.82 5.07
CA GLU A 39 10.39 -1.53 4.40
C GLU A 39 9.09 -1.38 3.60
N ARG A 40 8.49 -0.20 3.58
CA ARG A 40 7.35 0.12 2.72
C ARG A 40 7.55 1.45 2.03
N TYR A 41 6.79 1.69 0.98
CA TYR A 41 6.81 2.97 0.28
C TYR A 41 5.63 3.84 0.70
N ARG A 42 5.92 5.07 1.11
CA ARG A 42 4.96 6.17 1.10
C ARG A 42 5.13 6.95 -0.18
N LEU A 43 4.03 7.20 -0.85
CA LEU A 43 3.92 7.89 -2.12
C LEU A 43 3.64 9.37 -1.86
N GLY A 44 4.26 10.23 -2.65
CA GLY A 44 3.96 11.64 -2.71
C GLY A 44 2.74 11.93 -3.57
N THR A 45 2.52 13.21 -3.86
CA THR A 45 1.43 13.66 -4.73
C THR A 45 1.51 13.00 -6.12
N PRO A 46 0.44 12.35 -6.60
CA PRO A 46 0.45 11.72 -7.91
C PRO A 46 0.38 12.75 -9.05
N ARG A 47 1.01 12.42 -10.16
CA ARG A 47 0.84 13.06 -11.47
C ARG A 47 0.29 12.03 -12.44
N PHE A 48 -0.96 12.24 -12.85
CA PHE A 48 -1.63 11.38 -13.83
C PHE A 48 -1.30 11.84 -15.25
N ALA A 49 -1.12 10.89 -16.15
CA ALA A 49 -1.00 11.18 -17.58
C ALA A 49 -2.31 11.78 -18.13
N GLU A 50 -2.20 12.73 -19.06
CA GLU A 50 -3.36 13.39 -19.68
C GLU A 50 -4.16 12.46 -20.60
N ARG A 51 -3.54 11.37 -21.07
CA ARG A 51 -4.14 10.40 -22.00
C ARG A 51 -3.92 9.00 -21.49
N THR A 52 -4.87 8.12 -21.79
CA THR A 52 -4.75 6.69 -21.52
C THR A 52 -3.78 6.03 -22.49
N PHE A 53 -3.15 4.96 -22.05
CA PHE A 53 -2.33 4.07 -22.85
C PHE A 53 -2.73 2.63 -22.53
N GLN A 54 -3.14 1.87 -23.56
CA GLN A 54 -3.66 0.51 -23.40
C GLN A 54 -4.82 0.39 -22.39
N GLY A 55 -5.70 1.41 -22.34
CA GLY A 55 -6.84 1.44 -21.43
C GLY A 55 -6.52 1.80 -19.98
N LEU A 56 -5.27 2.16 -19.67
CA LEU A 56 -4.83 2.57 -18.34
C LEU A 56 -4.34 4.02 -18.34
N THR A 57 -4.50 4.72 -17.22
CA THR A 57 -3.92 6.05 -17.00
C THR A 57 -2.63 5.89 -16.23
N ARG A 58 -1.49 6.23 -16.85
CA ARG A 58 -0.20 6.15 -16.16
C ARG A 58 -0.12 7.15 -15.00
N VAL A 59 0.63 6.79 -13.97
CA VAL A 59 0.81 7.61 -12.77
C VAL A 59 2.29 7.72 -12.43
N GLU A 60 2.70 8.90 -11.99
CA GLU A 60 4.01 9.14 -11.40
C GLU A 60 3.82 9.70 -9.99
N ALA A 61 4.56 9.16 -9.02
CA ALA A 61 4.59 9.69 -7.66
C ALA A 61 5.99 9.44 -7.10
N ALA A 62 6.55 10.43 -6.40
CA ALA A 62 7.79 10.22 -5.67
C ALA A 62 7.55 9.19 -4.56
N ALA A 63 8.47 8.27 -4.34
CA ALA A 63 8.36 7.27 -3.28
C ALA A 63 9.45 7.47 -2.23
N THR A 64 9.04 7.51 -0.96
CA THR A 64 9.94 7.54 0.20
C THR A 64 9.84 6.24 0.96
N VAL A 65 10.99 5.69 1.36
CA VAL A 65 11.03 4.43 2.10
C VAL A 65 10.86 4.68 3.59
N GLU A 66 9.87 4.02 4.17
CA GLU A 66 9.66 3.91 5.60
C GLU A 66 10.14 2.54 6.08
N ARG A 67 10.90 2.50 7.16
CA ARG A 67 11.34 1.27 7.83
C ARG A 67 10.73 1.20 9.21
N GLY A 68 10.37 -0.01 9.61
CA GLY A 68 9.86 -0.23 10.95
C GLY A 68 9.25 -1.60 11.10
N ARG A 69 8.71 -1.83 12.29
CA ARG A 69 7.99 -3.03 12.63
C ARG A 69 6.52 -2.87 12.24
N PHE A 70 6.05 -3.69 11.31
CA PHE A 70 4.68 -3.63 10.79
C PHE A 70 3.94 -4.92 11.08
N ARG A 71 2.64 -4.78 11.36
CA ARG A 71 1.72 -5.91 11.55
C ARG A 71 0.96 -6.17 10.26
N LEU A 72 1.13 -7.34 9.67
CA LEU A 72 0.30 -7.78 8.56
C LEU A 72 -0.77 -8.76 9.06
N PRO A 73 -2.00 -8.68 8.55
CA PRO A 73 -3.06 -9.63 8.90
C PRO A 73 -2.85 -10.99 8.24
N ALA A 74 -3.59 -12.00 8.73
CA ALA A 74 -3.80 -13.22 7.96
C ALA A 74 -4.42 -12.88 6.59
N GLY A 75 -4.10 -13.67 5.58
CA GLY A 75 -4.49 -13.45 4.19
C GLY A 75 -3.51 -12.59 3.39
N ALA A 76 -2.56 -11.91 4.02
CA ALA A 76 -1.47 -11.23 3.32
C ALA A 76 -0.66 -12.21 2.48
N LEU A 77 -0.17 -11.76 1.33
CA LEU A 77 0.53 -12.59 0.34
C LEU A 77 2.05 -12.45 0.51
N TRP A 78 2.73 -13.56 0.76
CA TRP A 78 4.19 -13.67 0.76
C TRP A 78 4.69 -14.11 -0.62
N VAL A 79 5.57 -13.33 -1.23
CA VAL A 79 6.24 -13.59 -2.52
C VAL A 79 7.75 -13.71 -2.27
N PRO A 80 8.31 -14.93 -2.12
CA PRO A 80 9.72 -15.12 -1.76
C PRO A 80 10.69 -14.72 -2.89
N ALA A 81 11.87 -14.22 -2.53
CA ALA A 81 12.92 -13.91 -3.51
C ALA A 81 13.64 -15.15 -4.07
N ASP A 82 13.59 -16.26 -3.35
CA ASP A 82 14.18 -17.52 -3.79
C ASP A 82 13.30 -18.21 -4.83
N GLN A 83 13.23 -17.60 -6.02
CA GLN A 83 12.59 -18.14 -7.21
C GLN A 83 13.18 -17.54 -8.50
N PRO A 84 13.20 -18.31 -9.62
CA PRO A 84 13.82 -17.85 -10.87
C PRO A 84 13.24 -16.52 -11.38
N ASP A 85 11.91 -16.37 -11.27
CA ASP A 85 11.19 -15.23 -11.84
C ASP A 85 11.02 -14.06 -10.87
N PHE A 86 11.79 -14.01 -9.77
CA PHE A 86 11.63 -12.95 -8.76
C PHE A 86 11.85 -11.54 -9.33
N GLU A 87 12.63 -11.41 -10.40
CA GLU A 87 12.80 -10.12 -11.09
C GLU A 87 11.48 -9.57 -11.63
N VAL A 88 10.52 -10.43 -12.02
CA VAL A 88 9.18 -10.00 -12.40
C VAL A 88 8.47 -9.35 -11.22
N ALA A 89 8.59 -9.92 -10.00
CA ALA A 89 8.01 -9.31 -8.80
C ALA A 89 8.63 -7.93 -8.51
N VAL A 90 9.95 -7.78 -8.71
CA VAL A 90 10.65 -6.48 -8.61
C VAL A 90 10.07 -5.48 -9.61
N GLN A 91 9.90 -5.88 -10.87
CA GLN A 91 9.34 -5.01 -11.90
C GLN A 91 7.90 -4.57 -11.59
N LEU A 92 7.08 -5.46 -11.03
CA LEU A 92 5.69 -5.16 -10.70
C LEU A 92 5.54 -4.28 -9.45
N PHE A 93 6.38 -4.49 -8.43
CA PHE A 93 6.15 -3.94 -7.09
C PHE A 93 7.01 -2.75 -6.71
N GLU A 94 8.15 -2.56 -7.36
CA GLU A 94 8.96 -1.38 -7.11
C GLU A 94 8.31 -0.15 -7.77
N PRO A 95 8.14 0.99 -7.06
CA PRO A 95 7.42 2.15 -7.60
C PRO A 95 8.11 2.76 -8.82
N ASP A 96 9.45 2.68 -8.87
CA ASP A 96 10.25 3.26 -9.96
C ASP A 96 10.49 2.30 -11.13
N ALA A 97 10.07 1.03 -11.03
CA ALA A 97 10.29 0.05 -12.08
C ALA A 97 9.50 0.39 -13.37
N PRO A 98 10.03 0.09 -14.57
CA PRO A 98 9.33 0.26 -15.85
C PRO A 98 7.90 -0.31 -15.88
N ASP A 99 7.73 -1.52 -15.36
CA ASP A 99 6.46 -2.26 -15.36
C ASP A 99 5.72 -2.23 -14.02
N SER A 100 6.01 -1.21 -13.21
CA SER A 100 5.37 -1.03 -11.90
C SER A 100 3.85 -0.96 -12.04
N LEU A 101 3.14 -1.75 -11.23
CA LEU A 101 1.68 -1.70 -11.15
C LEU A 101 1.20 -0.29 -10.77
N LEU A 102 1.98 0.42 -9.95
CA LEU A 102 1.75 1.82 -9.62
C LEU A 102 1.84 2.71 -10.87
N ARG A 103 2.92 2.60 -11.64
CA ARG A 103 3.16 3.48 -12.80
C ARG A 103 2.20 3.24 -13.95
N TRP A 104 1.74 2.01 -14.10
CA TRP A 104 0.66 1.65 -15.01
C TRP A 104 -0.73 2.08 -14.50
N GLY A 105 -0.83 2.65 -13.30
CA GLY A 105 -2.09 3.16 -12.75
C GLY A 105 -3.05 2.11 -12.22
N LEU A 106 -2.62 0.85 -12.14
CA LEU A 106 -3.44 -0.24 -11.60
C LEU A 106 -3.73 -0.06 -10.10
N LEU A 107 -2.92 0.74 -9.41
CA LEU A 107 -3.06 1.05 -7.98
C LEU A 107 -3.53 2.50 -7.73
N SER A 108 -4.18 3.14 -8.70
CA SER A 108 -4.60 4.55 -8.60
C SER A 108 -5.52 4.84 -7.40
N ARG A 109 -6.25 3.83 -6.92
CA ARG A 109 -7.13 3.93 -5.74
C ARG A 109 -6.37 4.26 -4.45
N LEU A 110 -5.04 4.12 -4.43
CA LEU A 110 -4.19 4.56 -3.31
C LEU A 110 -4.23 6.07 -3.09
N PHE A 111 -4.50 6.83 -4.16
CA PHE A 111 -4.54 8.29 -4.15
C PHE A 111 -5.97 8.84 -3.99
N GLU A 112 -6.97 7.95 -4.01
CA GLU A 112 -8.37 8.35 -3.85
C GLU A 112 -8.63 8.69 -2.38
N GLN A 113 -9.01 9.94 -2.13
CA GLN A 113 -9.45 10.36 -0.81
C GLN A 113 -10.87 9.84 -0.56
N LYS A 114 -11.00 8.86 0.33
CA LYS A 114 -12.28 8.16 0.53
C LYS A 114 -13.32 8.97 1.31
N GLU A 115 -12.92 9.78 2.30
CA GLU A 115 -13.84 10.65 3.04
C GLU A 115 -13.15 11.95 3.50
N TRP A 116 -13.90 13.05 3.51
CA TRP A 116 -13.47 14.30 4.13
C TRP A 116 -14.11 14.40 5.51
N ILE A 117 -13.30 14.66 6.54
CA ILE A 117 -13.86 15.17 7.80
C ILE A 117 -14.36 16.60 7.55
N GLY A 118 -15.65 16.83 7.85
CA GLY A 118 -16.24 18.16 7.78
C GLY A 118 -15.51 19.13 8.73
N GLY A 119 -15.46 20.42 8.37
CA GLY A 119 -14.72 21.42 9.15
C GLY A 119 -15.14 21.48 10.62
N ALA A 120 -16.44 21.35 10.91
CA ALA A 120 -16.97 21.32 12.28
C ALA A 120 -16.45 20.10 13.07
N THR A 121 -16.50 18.90 12.49
CA THR A 121 -16.00 17.69 13.14
C THR A 121 -14.49 17.75 13.36
N LEU A 122 -13.72 18.36 12.46
CA LEU A 122 -12.29 18.55 12.66
C LEU A 122 -11.99 19.53 13.79
N GLU A 123 -12.79 20.60 13.91
CA GLU A 123 -12.65 21.58 14.99
C GLU A 123 -12.93 20.95 16.35
N ASP A 124 -13.99 20.14 16.47
CA ASP A 124 -14.30 19.38 17.69
C ASP A 124 -13.15 18.42 18.06
N GLU A 125 -12.61 17.67 17.09
CA GLU A 125 -11.47 16.80 17.32
C GLU A 125 -10.20 17.57 17.69
N ALA A 126 -9.93 18.73 17.07
CA ALA A 126 -8.79 19.56 17.40
C ALA A 126 -8.87 20.08 18.84
N GLN A 127 -10.05 20.54 19.27
CA GLN A 127 -10.27 20.95 20.67
C GLN A 127 -10.04 19.79 21.64
N ARG A 128 -10.53 18.59 21.32
CA ARG A 128 -10.29 17.39 22.13
C ARG A 128 -8.80 17.05 22.21
N LEU A 129 -8.09 17.11 21.08
CA LEU A 129 -6.66 16.82 20.99
C LEU A 129 -5.79 17.87 21.73
N LEU A 130 -6.21 19.14 21.78
CA LEU A 130 -5.55 20.18 22.57
C LEU A 130 -5.58 19.94 24.08
N GLY A 131 -6.45 19.04 24.56
CA GLY A 131 -6.44 18.59 25.95
C GLY A 131 -5.18 17.81 26.33
N ASP A 132 -4.42 17.28 25.36
CA ASP A 132 -3.11 16.69 25.57
C ASP A 132 -2.01 17.78 25.53
N PRO A 133 -1.29 18.05 26.64
CA PRO A 133 -0.24 19.05 26.70
C PRO A 133 0.88 18.86 25.67
N ALA A 134 1.18 17.60 25.29
CA ALA A 134 2.19 17.30 24.28
C ALA A 134 1.73 17.74 22.88
N VAL A 135 0.45 17.54 22.57
CA VAL A 135 -0.13 17.99 21.30
C VAL A 135 -0.21 19.51 21.25
N ALA A 136 -0.62 20.15 22.35
CA ALA A 136 -0.64 21.60 22.47
C ALA A 136 0.76 22.22 22.26
N ALA A 137 1.79 21.68 22.91
CA ALA A 137 3.16 22.13 22.71
C ALA A 137 3.65 21.93 21.27
N ALA A 138 3.33 20.79 20.65
CA ALA A 138 3.70 20.51 19.26
C ALA A 138 2.97 21.45 18.26
N TRP A 139 1.75 21.87 18.58
CA TRP A 139 1.00 22.83 17.78
C TRP A 139 1.63 24.22 17.83
N GLU A 140 1.94 24.72 19.03
CA GLU A 140 2.62 26.00 19.23
C GLU A 140 3.99 26.04 18.54
N GLU A 141 4.74 24.93 18.59
CA GLU A 141 6.00 24.80 17.86
C GLU A 141 5.78 24.86 16.35
N ALA A 142 4.79 24.15 15.81
CA ALA A 142 4.50 24.16 14.37
C ALA A 142 4.13 25.57 13.87
N LEU A 143 3.42 26.36 14.67
CA LEU A 143 3.06 27.75 14.37
C LEU A 143 4.25 28.71 14.31
N ARG A 144 5.43 28.34 14.83
CA ARG A 144 6.64 29.17 14.68
C ARG A 144 7.15 29.22 13.24
N ASN A 145 6.77 28.26 12.40
CA ASN A 145 7.07 28.30 10.97
C ASN A 145 6.07 29.25 10.24
N PRO A 146 6.51 30.40 9.68
CA PRO A 146 5.60 31.37 9.08
C PRO A 146 4.84 30.84 7.86
N GLU A 147 5.43 29.97 7.04
CA GLU A 147 4.75 29.39 5.88
C GLU A 147 3.62 28.44 6.32
N PHE A 148 3.86 27.70 7.40
CA PHE A 148 2.84 26.83 8.00
C PHE A 148 1.73 27.66 8.65
N ALA A 149 2.11 28.65 9.46
CA ALA A 149 1.18 29.54 10.15
C ALA A 149 0.32 30.36 9.18
N ALA A 150 0.80 30.66 7.98
CA ALA A 150 0.03 31.35 6.95
C ALA A 150 -0.93 30.42 6.19
N SER A 151 -0.60 29.14 5.95
CA SER A 151 -1.42 28.24 5.12
C SER A 151 -2.54 27.54 5.90
N ARG A 152 -3.79 27.85 5.53
CA ARG A 152 -4.99 27.19 6.08
C ARG A 152 -4.98 25.69 5.81
N GLU A 153 -4.57 25.30 4.61
CA GLU A 153 -4.53 23.91 4.15
C GLU A 153 -3.51 23.10 4.97
N ARG A 154 -2.32 23.66 5.21
CA ARG A 154 -1.28 23.00 6.02
C ARG A 154 -1.74 22.81 7.47
N ARG A 155 -2.41 23.82 8.06
CA ARG A 155 -2.99 23.72 9.41
C ARG A 155 -4.12 22.69 9.50
N TYR A 156 -5.03 22.69 8.53
CA TYR A 156 -6.08 21.68 8.41
C TYR A 156 -5.48 20.27 8.38
N LEU A 157 -4.49 20.04 7.51
CA LEU A 157 -3.86 18.73 7.36
C LEU A 157 -3.15 18.28 8.63
N TRP A 158 -2.50 19.21 9.35
CA TRP A 158 -1.82 18.91 10.62
C TRP A 158 -2.77 18.35 11.68
N TRP A 159 -3.95 18.96 11.83
CA TRP A 159 -4.98 18.46 12.75
C TRP A 159 -5.59 17.16 12.25
N TYR A 160 -5.95 17.13 10.95
CA TYR A 160 -6.59 15.96 10.36
C TYR A 160 -5.75 14.70 10.56
N GLN A 161 -4.43 14.76 10.31
CA GLN A 161 -3.48 13.67 10.51
C GLN A 161 -3.46 13.03 11.91
N ARG A 162 -3.95 13.75 12.93
CA ARG A 162 -3.99 13.32 14.33
C ARG A 162 -5.36 12.77 14.75
N THR A 163 -6.35 12.86 13.86
CA THR A 163 -7.68 12.30 14.10
C THR A 163 -7.74 10.79 13.78
N PRO A 164 -8.70 10.05 14.36
CA PRO A 164 -8.95 8.65 13.99
C PRO A 164 -9.40 8.47 12.52
N TYR A 165 -9.91 9.53 11.90
CA TYR A 165 -10.40 9.55 10.53
C TYR A 165 -9.30 9.73 9.48
N TYR A 166 -8.06 9.98 9.91
CA TYR A 166 -6.94 10.03 8.99
C TYR A 166 -6.55 8.63 8.56
N ASP A 167 -6.79 8.34 7.29
CA ASP A 167 -6.34 7.09 6.69
C ASP A 167 -4.81 7.09 6.60
N ARG A 168 -4.17 6.45 7.59
CA ARG A 168 -2.70 6.29 7.66
C ARG A 168 -2.13 5.38 6.58
N GLU A 169 -2.99 4.58 5.95
CA GLU A 169 -2.67 3.73 4.80
C GLU A 169 -2.85 4.49 3.48
N ARG A 170 -3.39 5.72 3.49
CA ARG A 170 -3.44 6.59 2.31
C ARG A 170 -2.04 6.86 1.79
N ASP A 171 -1.91 6.83 0.47
CA ASP A 171 -0.65 7.05 -0.22
C ASP A 171 0.44 6.02 0.19
N VAL A 172 0.10 4.88 0.79
CA VAL A 172 1.05 3.81 1.11
C VAL A 172 0.92 2.69 0.09
N LEU A 173 2.03 2.29 -0.52
CA LEU A 173 2.02 1.14 -1.41
C LEU A 173 1.71 -0.13 -0.58
N PRO A 174 0.73 -0.97 -0.99
CA PRO A 174 0.29 -2.12 -0.21
C PRO A 174 1.25 -3.31 -0.31
N VAL A 175 2.48 -3.05 -0.75
CA VAL A 175 3.56 -4.02 -0.91
C VAL A 175 4.72 -3.61 -0.03
N TYR A 176 5.07 -4.50 0.88
CA TYR A 176 6.17 -4.37 1.82
C TYR A 176 7.35 -5.19 1.33
N ARG A 177 8.55 -4.65 1.50
CA ARG A 177 9.82 -5.32 1.23
C ARG A 177 10.32 -5.97 2.51
N LEU A 178 10.72 -7.24 2.42
CA LEU A 178 11.45 -7.89 3.50
C LEU A 178 12.96 -7.75 3.24
N PRO A 179 13.71 -6.96 4.04
CA PRO A 179 15.15 -6.77 3.82
C PRO A 179 15.99 -7.96 4.32
N GLY A 180 15.51 -8.68 5.33
CA GLY A 180 16.20 -9.80 5.98
C GLY A 180 15.64 -11.18 5.65
N PRO A 181 16.20 -12.27 6.21
CA PRO A 181 15.66 -13.61 6.00
C PRO A 181 14.20 -13.70 6.51
N PRO A 182 13.35 -14.50 5.85
CA PRO A 182 11.98 -14.72 6.32
C PRO A 182 11.98 -15.50 7.64
N PRO A 183 10.91 -15.38 8.46
CA PRO A 183 10.71 -16.23 9.61
C PRO A 183 10.71 -17.72 9.24
N ALA A 184 11.17 -18.57 10.16
CA ALA A 184 11.18 -20.02 9.97
C ALA A 184 9.75 -20.55 9.69
N GLY A 185 9.64 -21.55 8.81
CA GLY A 185 8.35 -22.15 8.41
C GLY A 185 7.63 -21.45 7.25
N TRP A 186 8.10 -20.25 6.85
CA TRP A 186 7.61 -19.58 5.64
C TRP A 186 8.19 -20.15 4.33
N GLU A 187 8.95 -21.24 4.43
CA GLU A 187 9.57 -21.96 3.32
C GLU A 187 8.76 -23.18 2.82
N THR A 188 7.87 -23.78 3.64
CA THR A 188 7.38 -25.16 3.40
C THR A 188 5.88 -25.42 3.15
N THR A 189 4.97 -24.45 2.96
CA THR A 189 3.52 -24.80 2.74
C THR A 189 2.62 -23.82 1.97
N GLY A 190 2.12 -24.25 0.80
CA GLY A 190 0.85 -23.78 0.23
C GLY A 190 0.95 -22.86 -0.99
N SER A 191 0.26 -23.24 -2.07
CA SER A 191 0.06 -22.41 -3.26
C SER A 191 -0.91 -21.27 -2.96
N CYS A 192 -0.58 -20.06 -3.40
CA CYS A 192 -1.44 -18.88 -3.34
C CYS A 192 -2.55 -18.83 -4.41
N LEU A 193 -2.50 -19.69 -5.43
CA LEU A 193 -3.52 -19.69 -6.47
C LEU A 193 -4.81 -20.32 -5.92
N PRO A 194 -5.99 -19.70 -6.12
CA PRO A 194 -7.23 -20.45 -5.99
C PRO A 194 -7.15 -21.67 -6.91
N ALA A 195 -7.68 -22.82 -6.47
CA ALA A 195 -7.81 -23.97 -7.35
C ALA A 195 -8.50 -23.52 -8.64
N PRO A 196 -8.07 -23.99 -9.82
CA PRO A 196 -8.73 -23.63 -11.07
C PRO A 196 -10.24 -23.93 -10.94
N SER A 197 -11.10 -22.98 -11.33
CA SER A 197 -12.54 -23.23 -11.40
C SER A 197 -12.80 -24.50 -12.22
N PRO A 198 -13.69 -25.41 -11.79
CA PRO A 198 -14.06 -26.54 -12.61
C PRO A 198 -14.59 -26.02 -13.95
N ALA A 199 -14.04 -26.54 -15.05
CA ALA A 199 -14.45 -26.16 -16.39
C ALA A 199 -15.99 -26.31 -16.49
N VAL A 200 -16.66 -25.26 -16.96
CA VAL A 200 -18.07 -25.36 -17.35
C VAL A 200 -18.14 -26.32 -18.53
N THR A 201 -18.50 -27.57 -18.27
CA THR A 201 -18.83 -28.54 -19.30
C THR A 201 -20.14 -28.08 -19.93
N GLY A 202 -20.05 -27.44 -21.10
CA GLY A 202 -21.21 -27.08 -21.89
C GLY A 202 -21.99 -28.35 -22.25
N ALA A 203 -23.16 -28.52 -21.65
CA ALA A 203 -24.13 -29.50 -22.10
C ALA A 203 -24.80 -28.94 -23.37
N SER A 204 -24.27 -29.32 -24.53
CA SER A 204 -24.97 -29.21 -25.81
C SER A 204 -26.16 -30.18 -25.80
N THR A 205 -27.36 -29.68 -25.52
CA THR A 205 -28.61 -30.36 -25.84
C THR A 205 -29.06 -29.93 -27.24
N SER A 206 -28.86 -30.81 -28.20
CA SER A 206 -29.53 -30.75 -29.50
C SER A 206 -31.01 -31.15 -29.32
N SER A 207 -31.92 -30.42 -29.96
CA SER A 207 -33.29 -30.85 -30.25
C SER A 207 -33.61 -30.46 -31.69
#